data_AF-A0A1T2L5F7-F1
#
_entry.id   AF-A0A1T2L5F7-F1
#
_cell.length_a   1.000
_cell.length_b   1.000
_cell.length_c   1.000
_cell.angle_alpha   90.00
_cell.angle_beta   90.00
_cell.angle_gamma   90.00
#
_symmetry.space_group_name_H-M   'P 1'
#
loop_
_entity.id
_entity.type
_entity.pdbx_description
1 polymer ?
#
loop_
_entity_poly.entity_id
_entity_poly.type
_entity_poly.pdbx_seq_one_letter_code
_entity_poly.pdbx_strand_id
1 'polypeptide(L)'
;FLWRWRTSEKQSRLVATGDYAPSILSPWRAAIVFCGLGEPTQRLDVLLEIAAYVKQYDIPVLINTDGLANLLYHYDVTPEMAAVVEKLSISMNAQNEEIYIRHTRPKLDGAFDAMLDFTACAKRAGMQVSLTAIAGLEGVDIDACRQIAERIGVDFRRRVLDEVG
;
A
#
# COMPACT_ATOMS: atom_id res chain seq x y z
N PHE A 1 0.73 -22.26 8.27
CA PHE A 1 1.05 -20.99 7.58
C PHE A 1 1.44 -19.97 8.64
N LEU A 2 2.74 -19.81 8.89
CA LEU A 2 3.27 -18.96 9.97
C LEU A 2 3.58 -17.57 9.40
N TRP A 3 2.78 -16.58 9.76
CA TRP A 3 3.12 -15.17 9.54
C TRP A 3 4.20 -14.78 10.55
N ARG A 4 5.38 -14.38 10.06
CA ARG A 4 6.49 -13.93 10.89
C ARG A 4 6.51 -12.41 10.87
N TRP A 5 6.06 -11.82 11.96
CA TRP A 5 6.06 -10.38 12.24
C TRP A 5 7.51 -9.91 12.47
N ARG A 6 7.93 -8.78 11.88
CA ARG A 6 9.26 -8.20 12.07
C ARG A 6 9.12 -6.74 12.49
N THR A 7 9.14 -6.49 13.80
CA THR A 7 9.35 -5.14 14.36
C THR A 7 10.83 -4.83 14.41
N SER A 8 11.21 -3.62 13.99
CA SER A 8 12.52 -3.07 14.32
C SER A 8 12.66 -2.97 15.84
N GLU A 9 13.87 -3.32 16.31
CA GLU A 9 14.19 -3.50 17.71
C GLU A 9 14.16 -2.18 18.48
N LYS A 10 13.12 -1.99 19.31
CA LYS A 10 13.28 -1.57 20.70
C LYS A 10 11.97 -1.78 21.49
N GLN A 11 12.07 -2.65 22.50
CA GLN A 11 11.14 -2.89 23.62
C GLN A 11 9.89 -3.76 23.37
N SER A 12 10.13 -5.08 23.45
CA SER A 12 9.47 -6.09 24.30
C SER A 12 7.93 -6.17 24.42
N ARG A 13 7.43 -7.31 23.93
CA ARG A 13 6.30 -8.17 24.38
C ARG A 13 4.85 -7.70 24.14
N LEU A 14 4.10 -8.53 23.39
CA LEU A 14 3.07 -9.40 24.01
C LEU A 14 2.72 -10.63 23.14
N VAL A 15 2.42 -11.72 23.85
CA VAL A 15 2.02 -13.05 23.35
C VAL A 15 0.50 -13.07 23.26
N ALA A 16 -0.07 -13.56 22.16
CA ALA A 16 -1.52 -13.72 22.04
C ALA A 16 -1.94 -15.14 22.44
N THR A 17 -2.42 -15.29 23.68
CA THR A 17 -3.31 -16.38 24.10
C THR A 17 -4.51 -15.73 24.79
N GLY A 18 -5.70 -15.85 24.19
CA GLY A 18 -6.99 -15.58 24.84
C GLY A 18 -7.26 -14.14 25.30
N ASP A 19 -8.42 -13.61 24.95
CA ASP A 19 -9.08 -12.47 25.58
C ASP A 19 -8.20 -11.23 25.88
N TYR A 20 -8.03 -10.35 24.89
CA TYR A 20 -7.43 -9.04 25.15
C TYR A 20 -8.46 -7.91 25.19
N ALA A 21 -8.59 -7.37 26.41
CA ALA A 21 -9.24 -6.12 26.73
C ALA A 21 -8.62 -4.94 25.94
N PRO A 22 -9.39 -3.87 25.65
CA PRO A 22 -8.95 -2.70 24.88
C PRO A 22 -7.77 -1.88 25.46
N SER A 23 -7.22 -2.26 26.63
CA SER A 23 -6.23 -1.47 27.38
C SER A 23 -4.76 -1.69 26.99
N ILE A 24 -4.47 -2.52 25.97
CA ILE A 24 -3.10 -2.72 25.43
C ILE A 24 -2.71 -1.71 24.35
N LEU A 25 -3.66 -0.94 23.83
CA LEU A 25 -3.38 0.10 22.84
C LEU A 25 -2.79 1.33 23.56
N SER A 26 -1.47 1.31 23.66
CA SER A 26 -0.54 2.39 23.98
C SER A 26 -0.95 3.78 23.44
N PRO A 27 -0.48 4.92 24.02
CA PRO A 27 -0.73 6.28 23.51
C PRO A 27 -0.28 6.57 22.07
N TRP A 28 0.38 5.61 21.41
CA TRP A 28 0.59 5.63 19.97
C TRP A 28 -0.63 5.00 19.29
N ARG A 29 -1.38 5.74 18.47
CA ARG A 29 -2.39 5.13 17.59
C ARG A 29 -1.68 4.13 16.67
N ALA A 30 -1.70 2.86 17.05
CA ALA A 30 -1.17 1.78 16.23
C ALA A 30 -2.06 1.66 14.98
N ALA A 31 -1.43 1.62 13.82
CA ALA A 31 -2.08 1.34 12.55
C ALA A 31 -1.77 -0.10 12.13
N ILE A 32 -2.72 -0.77 11.50
CA ILE A 32 -2.46 -2.04 10.83
C ILE A 32 -2.07 -1.73 9.38
N VAL A 33 -0.90 -2.24 8.97
CA VAL A 33 -0.41 -2.10 7.61
C VAL A 33 -0.43 -3.46 6.93
N PHE A 34 -1.24 -3.61 5.89
CA PHE A 34 -1.15 -4.75 4.98
C PHE A 34 0.02 -4.55 4.03
N CYS A 35 1.10 -5.28 4.29
CA CYS A 35 2.29 -5.35 3.46
C CYS A 35 2.96 -6.72 3.67
N GLY A 36 3.80 -7.17 2.73
CA GLY A 36 4.54 -8.42 2.92
C GLY A 36 4.99 -9.08 1.61
N LEU A 37 5.25 -10.38 1.70
CA LEU A 37 5.61 -11.23 0.55
C LEU A 37 4.33 -11.59 -0.22
N GLY A 38 4.00 -10.77 -1.21
CA GLY A 38 2.80 -10.91 -2.05
C GLY A 38 2.07 -9.57 -2.19
N GLU A 39 1.11 -9.52 -3.12
CA GLU A 39 0.26 -8.36 -3.32
C GLU A 39 -1.04 -8.52 -2.51
N PRO A 40 -1.28 -7.70 -1.46
CA PRO A 40 -2.45 -7.85 -0.59
C PRO A 40 -3.77 -7.82 -1.35
N THR A 41 -3.86 -7.03 -2.43
CA THR A 41 -5.09 -6.88 -3.20
C THR A 41 -5.42 -8.10 -4.05
N GLN A 42 -4.53 -9.09 -4.24
CA GLN A 42 -4.88 -10.34 -4.93
C GLN A 42 -5.92 -11.19 -4.20
N ARG A 43 -6.15 -10.92 -2.91
CA ARG A 43 -7.19 -11.54 -2.08
C ARG A 43 -8.07 -10.45 -1.48
N LEU A 44 -8.62 -9.61 -2.36
CA LEU A 44 -9.38 -8.41 -1.99
C LEU A 44 -10.54 -8.71 -1.04
N ASP A 45 -11.29 -9.78 -1.27
CA ASP A 45 -12.40 -10.22 -0.41
C ASP A 45 -11.96 -10.43 1.04
N VAL A 46 -10.91 -11.22 1.24
CA VAL A 46 -10.33 -11.51 2.57
C VAL A 46 -9.73 -10.25 3.18
N LEU A 47 -9.05 -9.44 2.38
CA LEU A 47 -8.47 -8.18 2.81
C LEU A 47 -9.54 -7.21 3.34
N LEU A 48 -10.64 -7.03 2.61
CA LEU A 48 -11.75 -6.15 2.99
C LEU A 48 -12.47 -6.67 4.24
N GLU A 49 -12.67 -7.98 4.36
CA GLU A 49 -13.26 -8.59 5.55
C GLU A 49 -12.42 -8.32 6.81
N ILE A 50 -11.10 -8.55 6.73
CA ILE A 50 -10.19 -8.30 7.85
C ILE A 50 -10.12 -6.80 8.16
N ALA A 51 -10.04 -5.94 7.14
CA ALA A 51 -10.01 -4.49 7.33
C ALA A 51 -11.30 -3.97 8.01
N ALA A 52 -12.46 -4.47 7.59
CA ALA A 52 -13.74 -4.15 8.21
C ALA A 52 -13.78 -4.56 9.69
N TYR A 53 -13.26 -5.74 10.02
CA TYR A 53 -13.16 -6.22 11.40
C TYR A 53 -12.23 -5.33 12.24
N VAL A 54 -11.05 -4.98 11.73
CA VAL A 54 -10.08 -4.11 12.42
C VAL A 54 -10.66 -2.73 12.71
N LYS A 55 -11.41 -2.16 11.76
CA LYS A 55 -11.99 -0.83 11.86
C LYS A 55 -13.00 -0.69 13.02
N GLN A 56 -13.60 -1.79 13.46
CA GLN A 56 -14.48 -1.82 14.65
C GLN A 56 -13.76 -1.46 15.95
N TYR A 57 -12.42 -1.49 15.95
CA TYR A 57 -11.57 -1.15 17.09
C TYR A 57 -10.95 0.25 16.98
N ASP A 58 -11.41 1.10 16.06
CA ASP A 58 -10.87 2.44 15.78
C ASP A 58 -9.37 2.43 15.40
N ILE A 59 -8.91 1.31 14.84
CA ILE A 59 -7.53 1.13 14.36
C ILE A 59 -7.48 1.45 12.86
N PRO A 60 -6.66 2.42 12.42
CA PRO A 60 -6.49 2.71 11.00
C PRO A 60 -5.89 1.54 10.22
N VAL A 61 -6.41 1.29 9.03
CA VAL A 61 -5.95 0.31 8.06
C VAL A 61 -5.23 1.01 6.92
N LEU A 62 -4.01 0.57 6.67
CA LEU A 62 -3.12 1.08 5.63
C LEU A 62 -2.71 -0.08 4.73
N ILE A 63 -2.54 0.19 3.43
CA ILE A 63 -2.18 -0.85 2.47
C ILE A 63 -1.00 -0.39 1.61
N ASN A 64 0.00 -1.26 1.47
CA ASN A 64 1.02 -1.16 0.45
C ASN A 64 0.66 -2.08 -0.72
N THR A 65 0.59 -1.53 -1.92
CA THR A 65 0.12 -2.26 -3.12
C THR A 65 0.94 -1.88 -4.36
N ASP A 66 0.94 -2.75 -5.37
CA ASP A 66 1.39 -2.46 -6.72
C ASP A 66 0.42 -1.55 -7.51
N GLY A 67 -0.82 -1.39 -7.03
CA GLY A 67 -1.85 -0.55 -7.65
C GLY A 67 -2.56 -1.21 -8.83
N LEU A 68 -2.49 -2.54 -8.98
CA LEU A 68 -3.07 -3.25 -10.13
C LEU A 68 -4.43 -3.88 -9.86
N ALA A 69 -5.06 -3.61 -8.70
CA ALA A 69 -6.30 -4.25 -8.29
C ALA A 69 -7.43 -4.07 -9.32
N ASN A 70 -7.65 -2.85 -9.83
CA ASN A 70 -8.70 -2.62 -10.85
C ASN A 70 -8.44 -3.42 -12.13
N LEU A 71 -7.17 -3.55 -12.54
CA LEU A 71 -6.79 -4.35 -13.72
C LEU A 71 -7.01 -5.85 -13.49
N LEU A 72 -6.68 -6.33 -12.29
CA LEU A 72 -6.84 -7.73 -11.90
C LEU A 72 -8.31 -8.15 -11.80
N TYR A 73 -9.16 -7.28 -11.25
CA TYR A 73 -10.58 -7.57 -11.02
C TYR A 73 -11.51 -7.10 -12.14
N HIS A 74 -10.99 -6.32 -13.09
CA HIS A 74 -11.74 -5.78 -14.24
C HIS A 74 -12.90 -4.84 -13.87
N TYR A 75 -12.86 -4.21 -12.69
CA TYR A 75 -13.78 -3.14 -12.28
C TYR A 75 -13.08 -2.19 -11.29
N ASP A 76 -13.71 -1.05 -10.99
CA ASP A 76 -13.17 -0.11 -9.99
C ASP A 76 -13.47 -0.60 -8.56
N VAL A 77 -12.46 -1.19 -7.91
CA VAL A 77 -12.56 -1.73 -6.55
C VAL A 77 -12.43 -0.64 -5.48
N THR A 78 -11.98 0.56 -5.87
CA THR A 78 -11.60 1.61 -4.90
C THR A 78 -12.73 2.12 -4.02
N PRO A 79 -14.02 2.16 -4.44
CA PRO A 79 -15.12 2.52 -3.55
C PRO A 79 -15.30 1.52 -2.39
N GLU A 80 -15.12 0.22 -2.64
CA GLU A 80 -15.20 -0.82 -1.60
C GLU A 80 -14.02 -0.72 -0.64
N MET A 81 -12.82 -0.46 -1.18
CA MET A 81 -11.63 -0.23 -0.36
C MET A 81 -11.78 0.99 0.54
N ALA A 82 -12.29 2.11 0.02
CA ALA A 82 -12.42 3.36 0.77
C ALA A 82 -13.35 3.25 2.00
N ALA A 83 -14.26 2.28 2.01
CA ALA A 83 -15.10 2.02 3.18
C ALA A 83 -14.27 1.58 4.41
N VAL A 84 -13.14 0.91 4.19
CA VAL A 84 -12.39 0.21 5.25
C VAL A 84 -10.89 0.51 5.27
N VAL A 85 -10.37 1.27 4.31
CA VAL A 85 -8.94 1.61 4.18
C VAL A 85 -8.75 3.12 4.26
N GLU A 86 -7.90 3.58 5.17
CA GLU A 86 -7.61 5.00 5.37
C GLU A 86 -6.51 5.50 4.43
N LYS A 87 -5.46 4.70 4.22
CA LYS A 87 -4.31 5.10 3.39
C LYS A 87 -3.82 4.00 2.46
N LEU A 88 -3.52 4.40 1.22
CA LEU A 88 -2.86 3.58 0.21
C LEU A 88 -1.47 4.13 -0.11
N SER A 89 -0.48 3.24 -0.10
CA SER A 89 0.88 3.50 -0.60
C SER A 89 1.12 2.63 -1.83
N ILE A 90 1.17 3.26 -3.00
CA ILE A 90 1.27 2.58 -4.30
C ILE A 90 2.72 2.60 -4.79
N SER A 91 3.21 1.43 -5.19
CA SER A 91 4.60 1.22 -5.62
C SER A 91 4.78 1.55 -7.11
N MET A 92 4.82 2.85 -7.43
CA MET A 92 5.03 3.31 -8.80
C MET A 92 6.41 2.96 -9.35
N ASN A 93 7.47 3.17 -8.55
CA ASN A 93 8.88 2.80 -8.84
C ASN A 93 9.54 3.36 -10.11
N ALA A 94 8.79 3.92 -11.08
CA ALA A 94 9.31 4.43 -12.34
C ALA A 94 8.41 5.51 -12.93
N GLN A 95 8.98 6.36 -13.77
CA GLN A 95 8.32 7.51 -14.40
C GLN A 95 7.67 7.21 -15.75
N ASN A 96 7.89 6.02 -16.31
CA ASN A 96 7.32 5.59 -17.58
C ASN A 96 7.24 4.05 -17.64
N GLU A 97 6.49 3.55 -18.62
CA GLU A 97 6.21 2.12 -18.79
C GLU A 97 7.48 1.28 -19.01
N GLU A 98 8.42 1.74 -19.83
CA GLU A 98 9.64 0.97 -20.12
C GLU A 98 10.46 0.69 -18.84
N ILE A 99 10.70 1.73 -18.05
CA ILE A 99 11.45 1.62 -16.80
C ILE A 99 10.61 0.89 -15.73
N TYR A 100 9.28 1.08 -15.74
CA TYR A 100 8.38 0.35 -14.84
C TYR A 100 8.46 -1.15 -15.08
N ILE A 101 8.31 -1.61 -16.32
CA ILE A 101 8.37 -3.03 -16.69
C ILE A 101 9.73 -3.62 -16.32
N ARG A 102 10.83 -2.88 -16.56
CA ARG A 102 12.19 -3.30 -16.22
C ARG A 102 12.35 -3.67 -14.74
N HIS A 103 11.82 -2.83 -13.84
CA HIS A 103 12.01 -2.96 -12.39
C HIS A 103 10.92 -3.74 -11.66
N THR A 104 9.68 -3.63 -12.10
CA THR A 104 8.52 -4.23 -11.40
C THR A 104 8.10 -5.56 -12.00
N ARG A 105 8.40 -5.80 -13.28
CA ARG A 105 8.08 -7.03 -14.02
C ARG A 105 6.62 -7.48 -13.78
N PRO A 106 5.64 -6.61 -14.10
CA PRO A 106 4.24 -6.89 -13.85
C PRO A 106 3.81 -8.12 -14.66
N LYS A 107 2.82 -8.85 -14.16
CA LYS A 107 2.26 -10.04 -14.84
C LYS A 107 1.10 -9.72 -15.78
N LEU A 108 0.64 -8.48 -15.77
CA LEU A 108 -0.53 -8.00 -16.51
C LEU A 108 -0.06 -6.95 -17.52
N ASP A 109 -0.59 -7.01 -18.74
CA ASP A 109 -0.31 -6.03 -19.78
C ASP A 109 -0.97 -4.68 -19.44
N GLY A 110 -0.35 -3.56 -19.84
CA GLY A 110 -0.86 -2.21 -19.56
C GLY A 110 -0.79 -1.81 -18.08
N ALA A 111 0.02 -2.51 -17.27
CA ALA A 111 0.10 -2.31 -15.83
C ALA A 111 0.52 -0.90 -15.40
N PHE A 112 1.36 -0.21 -16.17
CA PHE A 112 1.80 1.15 -15.83
C PHE A 112 0.62 2.13 -15.83
N ASP A 113 -0.12 2.18 -16.94
CA ASP A 113 -1.30 3.06 -17.06
C ASP A 113 -2.39 2.66 -16.07
N ALA A 114 -2.63 1.35 -15.90
CA ALA A 114 -3.61 0.86 -14.94
C ALA A 114 -3.28 1.25 -13.49
N MET A 115 -2.00 1.27 -13.11
CA MET A 115 -1.57 1.71 -11.78
C MET A 115 -1.81 3.22 -11.57
N LEU A 116 -1.60 4.04 -12.60
CA LEU A 116 -1.92 5.48 -12.54
C LEU A 116 -3.43 5.72 -12.46
N ASP A 117 -4.22 4.97 -13.23
CA ASP A 117 -5.69 5.03 -13.20
C ASP A 117 -6.24 4.60 -11.84
N PHE A 118 -5.74 3.49 -11.27
CA PHE A 118 -6.09 3.03 -9.94
C PHE A 118 -5.77 4.10 -8.88
N THR A 119 -4.61 4.75 -8.98
CA THR A 119 -4.22 5.86 -8.11
C THR A 119 -5.24 7.00 -8.16
N ALA A 120 -5.69 7.38 -9.36
CA ALA A 120 -6.69 8.43 -9.55
C ALA A 120 -8.08 8.02 -9.03
N CYS A 121 -8.49 6.76 -9.23
CA CYS A 121 -9.73 6.22 -8.66
C CYS A 121 -9.69 6.23 -7.13
N ALA A 122 -8.60 5.73 -6.53
CA ALA A 122 -8.43 5.68 -5.08
C ALA A 122 -8.50 7.06 -4.43
N LYS A 123 -7.87 8.06 -5.06
CA LYS A 123 -7.99 9.46 -4.63
C LYS A 123 -9.43 9.95 -4.70
N ARG A 124 -10.13 9.72 -5.82
CA ARG A 124 -11.53 10.13 -6.00
C ARG A 124 -12.48 9.45 -5.00
N ALA A 125 -12.19 8.22 -4.62
CA ALA A 125 -12.92 7.49 -3.59
C ALA A 125 -12.69 8.04 -2.16
N GLY A 126 -11.73 8.96 -1.98
CA GLY A 126 -11.51 9.68 -0.72
C GLY A 126 -10.41 9.11 0.17
N MET A 127 -9.62 8.13 -0.29
CA MET A 127 -8.50 7.59 0.48
C MET A 127 -7.30 8.56 0.46
N GLN A 128 -6.48 8.55 1.52
CA GLN A 128 -5.16 9.19 1.44
C GLN A 128 -4.24 8.32 0.58
N VAL A 129 -3.78 8.84 -0.55
CA VAL A 129 -2.94 8.08 -1.48
C VAL A 129 -1.54 8.68 -1.54
N SER A 130 -0.53 7.82 -1.53
CA SER A 130 0.85 8.18 -1.80
C SER A 130 1.43 7.29 -2.89
N LEU A 131 2.06 7.89 -3.91
CA LEU A 131 2.92 7.16 -4.84
C LEU A 131 4.34 7.10 -4.31
N THR A 132 5.02 5.98 -4.53
CA THR A 132 6.39 5.79 -4.05
C THR A 132 7.32 5.33 -5.16
N ALA A 133 8.57 5.81 -5.11
CA ALA A 133 9.64 5.37 -6.00
C ALA A 133 10.97 5.24 -5.26
N ILE A 134 11.86 4.38 -5.74
CA ILE A 134 13.15 4.06 -5.12
C ILE A 134 14.28 4.79 -5.86
N ALA A 135 14.92 5.73 -5.18
CA ALA A 135 16.11 6.42 -5.64
C ALA A 135 17.29 5.44 -5.63
N GLY A 136 18.03 5.38 -6.74
CA GLY A 136 19.15 4.46 -6.93
C GLY A 136 18.85 3.28 -7.85
N LEU A 137 17.58 3.06 -8.25
CA LEU A 137 17.26 2.12 -9.33
C LEU A 137 17.70 2.69 -10.68
N GLU A 138 18.27 1.84 -11.53
CA GLU A 138 18.80 2.21 -12.84
C GLU A 138 17.72 2.86 -13.72
N GLY A 139 17.97 4.07 -14.22
CA GLY A 139 17.06 4.78 -15.13
C GLY A 139 15.79 5.35 -14.48
N VAL A 140 15.63 5.21 -13.15
CA VAL A 140 14.51 5.82 -12.42
C VAL A 140 14.79 7.30 -12.16
N ASP A 141 13.92 8.15 -12.66
CA ASP A 141 13.92 9.59 -12.41
C ASP A 141 12.91 9.93 -11.30
N ILE A 142 13.43 10.26 -10.12
CA ILE A 142 12.61 10.56 -8.94
C ILE A 142 11.84 11.87 -9.06
N ASP A 143 12.38 12.85 -9.78
CA ASP A 143 11.71 14.13 -9.95
C ASP A 143 10.55 14.00 -10.94
N ALA A 144 10.76 13.27 -12.05
CA ALA A 144 9.68 12.91 -12.96
C ALA A 144 8.59 12.08 -12.26
N CYS A 145 8.98 11.15 -11.39
CA CYS A 145 8.04 10.40 -10.55
C CYS A 145 7.19 11.33 -9.66
N ARG A 146 7.82 12.31 -9.01
CA ARG A 146 7.11 13.29 -8.18
C ARG A 146 6.12 14.11 -9.00
N GLN A 147 6.51 14.57 -10.20
CA GLN A 147 5.64 15.32 -11.10
C GLN A 147 4.41 14.52 -11.55
N ILE A 148 4.52 13.20 -11.70
CA ILE A 148 3.35 12.34 -11.96
C ILE A 148 2.37 12.39 -10.78
N ALA A 149 2.87 12.18 -9.56
CA ALA A 149 2.06 12.23 -8.35
C ALA A 149 1.38 13.60 -8.15
N GLU A 150 2.11 14.69 -8.39
CA GLU A 150 1.59 16.05 -8.32
C GLU A 150 0.48 16.30 -9.36
N ARG A 151 0.63 15.81 -10.60
CA ARG A 151 -0.40 15.92 -11.65
C ARG A 151 -1.68 15.18 -11.30
N ILE A 152 -1.57 14.00 -10.69
CA ILE A 152 -2.74 13.26 -10.17
C ILE A 152 -3.27 13.94 -8.89
N GLY A 153 -2.40 14.67 -8.19
CA GLY A 153 -2.65 15.37 -6.92
C GLY A 153 -2.70 14.43 -5.73
N VAL A 154 -1.77 13.49 -5.66
CA VAL A 154 -1.54 12.58 -4.53
C VAL A 154 -0.18 12.86 -3.90
N ASP A 155 0.05 12.36 -2.68
CA ASP A 155 1.34 12.50 -2.02
C ASP A 155 2.43 11.72 -2.78
N PHE A 156 3.69 12.16 -2.66
CA PHE A 156 4.84 11.43 -3.19
C PHE A 156 5.84 11.12 -2.08
N ARG A 157 6.34 9.88 -2.04
CA ARG A 157 7.39 9.46 -1.12
C ARG A 157 8.56 8.82 -1.86
N ARG A 158 9.72 9.48 -1.77
CA ARG A 158 11.01 8.92 -2.16
C ARG A 158 11.46 7.88 -1.13
N ARG A 159 11.92 6.73 -1.62
CA ARG A 159 12.66 5.71 -0.87
C ARG A 159 14.08 5.64 -1.39
N VAL A 160 15.04 5.16 -0.61
CA VAL A 160 16.44 5.03 -1.04
C VAL A 160 16.78 3.53 -1.10
N LEU A 161 17.47 3.12 -2.16
CA LEU A 161 17.93 1.75 -2.29
C LEU A 161 18.88 1.39 -1.13
N ASP A 162 18.75 0.19 -0.58
CA ASP A 162 19.54 -0.33 0.54
C ASP A 162 19.43 0.42 1.88
N GLU A 163 18.57 1.45 1.98
CA GLU A 163 18.19 2.06 3.25
C GLU A 163 16.84 1.52 3.72
N VAL A 164 16.86 0.75 4.81
CA VAL A 164 15.65 0.27 5.47
C VAL A 164 15.24 1.29 6.52
N GLY A 165 14.11 1.96 6.30
CA GLY A 165 13.49 2.88 7.26
C GLY A 165 12.60 2.18 8.28
#